data_AF-A0A354Z972-F1
#
_entry.id   AF-A0A354Z972-F1
#
_cell.length_a   1.000
_cell.length_b   1.000
_cell.length_c   1.000
_cell.angle_alpha   90.00
_cell.angle_beta   90.00
_cell.angle_gamma   90.00
#
_symmetry.space_group_name_H-M   'P 1'
#
loop_
_entity.id
_entity.type
_entity.pdbx_description
1 polymer ?
#
loop_
_entity_poly.entity_id
_entity_poly.type
_entity_poly.pdbx_seq_one_letter_code
_entity_poly.pdbx_strand_id
1 'polypeptide(L)'
;MNPSDIKSMTLSQLRATRKAMFSAQWMLALETADPATRTSAAQQMLAVNHAIVTLENGQLDSIRQQLIANEADLTASAQTLTNALTDLSKVNSVLTAITGFLGIIGKIVPLLLPG
;
A
#
# COMPACT_ATOMS: atom_id res chain seq x y z
N MET A 1 -22.87 8.35 -3.72
CA MET A 1 -21.58 8.61 -4.39
C MET A 1 -20.56 8.81 -3.28
N ASN A 2 -19.50 8.01 -3.23
CA ASN A 2 -18.49 8.13 -2.18
C ASN A 2 -17.53 9.29 -2.52
N PRO A 3 -16.87 9.96 -1.55
CA PRO A 3 -15.91 11.03 -1.83
C PRO A 3 -14.77 10.62 -2.78
N SER A 4 -14.38 9.33 -2.77
CA SER A 4 -13.43 8.75 -3.72
C SER A 4 -13.91 8.81 -5.17
N ASP A 5 -15.20 8.58 -5.39
CA ASP A 5 -15.82 8.53 -6.72
C ASP A 5 -15.93 9.95 -7.27
N ILE A 6 -16.39 10.89 -6.43
CA ILE A 6 -16.47 12.31 -6.77
C ILE A 6 -15.08 12.84 -7.15
N LYS A 7 -14.06 12.51 -6.35
CA LYS A 7 -12.67 12.89 -6.62
C LYS A 7 -12.17 12.32 -7.95
N SER A 8 -12.39 11.03 -8.20
CA SER A 8 -11.94 10.36 -9.42
C SER A 8 -12.63 10.91 -10.67
N MET A 9 -13.94 11.16 -10.60
CA MET A 9 -14.70 11.82 -11.66
C MET A 9 -14.20 13.25 -11.91
N THR A 10 -13.98 14.03 -10.85
CA THR A 10 -13.45 15.40 -10.95
C THR A 10 -12.08 15.41 -11.60
N LEU A 11 -11.18 14.52 -11.19
CA LEU A 11 -9.85 14.42 -11.78
C LEU A 11 -9.89 14.00 -13.26
N SER A 12 -10.80 13.09 -13.62
CA SER A 12 -11.04 12.69 -15.01
C SER A 12 -11.50 13.88 -15.87
N GLN A 13 -12.48 14.65 -15.37
CA GLN A 13 -12.97 15.85 -16.05
C GLN A 13 -11.87 16.90 -16.20
N LEU A 14 -11.12 17.21 -15.14
CA LEU A 14 -10.02 18.17 -15.20
C LEU A 14 -8.93 17.75 -16.20
N ARG A 15 -8.59 16.45 -16.27
CA ARG A 15 -7.64 15.92 -17.26
C ARG A 15 -8.17 16.05 -18.68
N ALA A 16 -9.45 15.80 -18.90
CA ALA A 16 -10.10 15.99 -20.20
C ALA A 16 -10.11 17.47 -20.61
N THR A 17 -10.44 18.38 -19.67
CA THR A 17 -10.39 19.83 -19.88
C THR A 17 -8.97 20.27 -20.21
N ARG A 18 -7.97 19.85 -19.44
CA ARG A 18 -6.56 20.13 -19.75
C ARG A 18 -6.20 19.67 -21.16
N LYS A 19 -6.56 18.45 -21.55
CA LYS A 19 -6.30 17.93 -22.90
C LYS A 19 -6.94 18.81 -23.98
N ALA A 20 -8.17 19.29 -23.76
CA ALA A 20 -8.83 20.20 -24.68
C ALA A 20 -8.12 21.57 -24.77
N MET A 21 -7.68 22.11 -23.63
CA MET A 21 -6.92 23.37 -23.53
C MET A 21 -5.50 23.29 -24.11
N PHE A 22 -4.99 22.11 -24.41
CA PHE A 22 -3.71 21.90 -25.12
C PHE A 22 -3.92 21.38 -26.55
N SER A 23 -5.15 21.38 -27.06
CA SER A 23 -5.43 20.96 -28.42
C SER A 23 -4.99 22.02 -29.45
N ALA A 24 -4.66 21.58 -30.66
CA ALA A 24 -4.32 22.48 -31.76
C ALA A 24 -5.45 23.48 -32.07
N GLN A 25 -6.71 23.03 -32.02
CA GLN A 25 -7.89 23.87 -32.23
C GLN A 25 -7.98 25.00 -31.19
N TRP A 26 -7.71 24.67 -29.92
CA TRP A 26 -7.71 25.65 -28.85
C TRP A 26 -6.56 26.66 -28.96
N MET A 27 -5.35 26.19 -29.30
CA MET A 27 -4.20 27.07 -29.51
C MET A 27 -4.43 28.03 -30.67
N LEU A 28 -5.00 27.55 -31.78
CA LEU A 28 -5.35 28.37 -32.94
C LEU A 28 -6.44 29.41 -32.61
N ALA A 29 -7.44 29.02 -31.80
CA ALA A 29 -8.48 29.93 -31.32
C ALA A 29 -7.90 31.04 -30.44
N LEU A 30 -6.90 30.71 -29.60
CA LEU A 30 -6.22 31.69 -28.75
C LEU A 30 -5.32 32.65 -29.53
N GLU A 31 -4.69 32.17 -30.61
CA GLU A 31 -3.79 32.98 -31.44
C GLU A 31 -4.51 34.14 -32.14
N THR A 32 -5.81 33.97 -32.41
CA THR A 32 -6.67 34.99 -33.04
C THR A 32 -7.51 35.79 -32.04
N ALA A 33 -7.55 35.37 -30.77
CA ALA A 33 -8.30 36.06 -29.72
C ALA A 33 -7.65 37.39 -29.30
N ASP A 34 -8.43 38.28 -28.71
CA ASP A 34 -7.92 39.52 -28.13
C ASP A 34 -7.04 39.27 -26.89
N PRO A 35 -6.19 40.23 -26.48
CA PRO A 35 -5.29 40.07 -25.34
C PRO A 35 -5.99 39.71 -24.03
N ALA A 36 -7.18 40.27 -23.74
CA ALA A 36 -7.90 40.01 -22.49
C ALA A 36 -8.41 38.56 -22.46
N THR A 37 -8.93 38.06 -23.58
CA THR A 37 -9.33 36.66 -23.74
C THR A 37 -8.15 35.70 -23.57
N ARG A 38 -6.97 36.04 -24.11
CA ARG A 38 -5.75 35.23 -23.91
C ARG A 38 -5.32 35.18 -22.46
N THR A 39 -5.35 36.31 -21.76
CA THR A 39 -5.01 36.38 -20.33
C THR A 39 -5.99 35.56 -19.49
N SER A 40 -7.30 35.68 -19.75
CA SER A 40 -8.31 34.90 -19.04
C SER A 40 -8.14 33.40 -19.27
N ALA A 41 -7.87 32.98 -20.50
CA ALA A 41 -7.61 31.59 -20.83
C ALA A 41 -6.35 31.04 -20.13
N ALA A 42 -5.27 31.82 -20.05
CA ALA A 42 -4.06 31.44 -19.34
C ALA A 42 -4.32 31.25 -17.83
N GLN A 43 -5.11 32.13 -17.21
CA GLN A 43 -5.51 32.01 -15.81
C GLN A 43 -6.36 30.75 -15.57
N GLN A 44 -7.29 30.44 -16.47
CA GLN A 44 -8.09 29.21 -16.39
C GLN A 44 -7.22 27.97 -16.55
N MET A 45 -6.22 27.98 -17.46
CA MET A 45 -5.27 26.88 -17.60
C MET A 45 -4.47 26.68 -16.31
N LEU A 46 -4.01 27.76 -15.69
CA LEU A 46 -3.31 27.69 -14.40
C LEU A 46 -4.21 27.08 -13.32
N ALA A 47 -5.47 27.52 -13.21
CA ALA A 47 -6.42 27.02 -12.23
C ALA A 47 -6.71 25.52 -12.40
N VAL A 48 -6.91 25.06 -13.65
CA VAL A 48 -7.11 23.63 -13.95
C VAL A 48 -5.88 22.81 -13.58
N ASN A 49 -4.67 23.26 -13.94
CA ASN A 49 -3.44 22.55 -13.60
C ASN A 49 -3.20 22.52 -12.08
N HIS A 50 -3.44 23.62 -11.38
CA HIS A 50 -3.34 23.68 -9.92
C HIS A 50 -4.32 22.70 -9.25
N ALA A 51 -5.58 22.67 -9.69
CA ALA A 51 -6.58 21.76 -9.16
C ALA A 51 -6.19 20.27 -9.36
N ILE A 52 -5.63 19.92 -10.53
CA ILE A 52 -5.12 18.58 -10.80
C ILE A 52 -4.02 18.22 -9.79
N VAL A 53 -3.02 19.08 -9.63
CA VAL A 53 -1.88 18.84 -8.73
C VAL A 53 -2.35 18.70 -7.28
N THR A 54 -3.26 19.56 -6.81
CA THR A 54 -3.81 19.45 -5.45
C THR A 54 -4.51 18.11 -5.22
N LEU A 55 -5.34 17.67 -6.17
CA LEU A 55 -6.09 16.41 -6.05
C LEU A 55 -5.16 15.19 -6.10
N GLU A 56 -4.16 15.19 -6.99
CA GLU A 56 -3.16 14.13 -7.14
C GLU A 56 -2.24 14.05 -5.91
N ASN A 57 -1.77 15.18 -5.38
CA ASN A 57 -0.99 15.21 -4.13
C ASN A 57 -1.80 14.63 -2.96
N GLY A 58 -3.08 14.94 -2.87
CA GLY A 58 -3.95 14.31 -1.88
C GLY A 58 -4.15 12.80 -2.09
N GLN A 59 -3.98 12.26 -3.32
CA GLN A 59 -3.96 10.79 -3.54
C GLN A 59 -2.64 10.20 -3.07
N LEU A 60 -1.52 10.85 -3.38
CA LEU A 60 -0.19 10.40 -2.97
C LEU A 60 -0.06 10.35 -1.44
N ASP A 61 -0.58 11.33 -0.72
CA ASP A 61 -0.56 11.30 0.75
C ASP A 61 -1.40 10.16 1.32
N SER A 62 -2.60 9.92 0.76
CA SER A 62 -3.44 8.78 1.17
C SER A 62 -2.77 7.43 0.89
N ILE A 63 -2.10 7.28 -0.27
CA ILE A 63 -1.34 6.07 -0.61
C ILE A 63 -0.16 5.91 0.36
N ARG A 64 0.55 7.00 0.67
CA ARG A 64 1.65 6.99 1.64
C ARG A 64 1.19 6.51 3.01
N GLN A 65 0.06 6.99 3.50
CA GLN A 65 -0.51 6.56 4.78
C GLN A 65 -0.89 5.06 4.76
N GLN A 66 -1.47 4.58 3.66
CA GLN A 66 -1.78 3.16 3.50
C GLN A 66 -0.51 2.29 3.46
N LEU A 67 0.56 2.75 2.81
CA LEU A 67 1.84 2.05 2.79
C LEU A 67 2.46 1.95 4.18
N ILE A 68 2.44 3.04 4.96
CA ILE A 68 2.93 3.04 6.35
C ILE A 68 2.13 2.07 7.22
N ALA A 69 0.80 2.05 7.10
CA ALA A 69 -0.04 1.12 7.83
C ALA A 69 0.27 -0.34 7.44
N ASN A 70 0.36 -0.62 6.14
CA ASN A 70 0.71 -1.95 5.65
C ASN A 70 2.11 -2.40 6.12
N GLU A 71 3.09 -1.50 6.16
CA GLU A 71 4.44 -1.79 6.67
C GLU A 71 4.42 -2.16 8.17
N ALA A 72 3.64 -1.44 8.97
CA ALA A 72 3.44 -1.75 10.38
C ALA A 72 2.79 -3.12 10.57
N ASP A 73 1.74 -3.44 9.80
CA ASP A 73 1.04 -4.72 9.84
C ASP A 73 1.93 -5.89 9.38
N LEU A 74 2.75 -5.68 8.34
CA LEU A 74 3.72 -6.66 7.88
C LEU A 74 4.79 -6.93 8.94
N THR A 75 5.29 -5.89 9.59
CA THR A 75 6.28 -6.01 10.67
C THR A 75 5.71 -6.78 11.86
N ALA A 76 4.48 -6.46 12.27
CA ALA A 76 3.79 -7.18 13.34
C ALA A 76 3.56 -8.66 12.97
N SER A 77 3.14 -8.92 11.74
CA SER A 77 2.92 -10.29 11.24
C SER A 77 4.22 -11.11 11.18
N ALA A 78 5.32 -10.49 10.75
CA ALA A 78 6.64 -11.12 10.74
C ALA A 78 7.12 -11.46 12.18
N GLN A 79 6.85 -10.58 13.15
CA GLN A 79 7.15 -10.84 14.55
C GLN A 79 6.33 -12.02 15.09
N THR A 80 5.03 -12.07 14.79
CA THR A 80 4.17 -13.21 15.18
C THR A 80 4.66 -14.52 14.57
N LEU A 81 5.06 -14.51 13.29
CA LEU A 81 5.61 -15.70 12.64
C LEU A 81 6.92 -16.16 13.31
N THR A 82 7.80 -15.22 13.66
CA THR A 82 9.06 -15.50 14.37
C THR A 82 8.80 -16.11 15.75
N ASN A 83 7.82 -15.60 16.48
CA ASN A 83 7.40 -16.15 17.76
C ASN A 83 6.84 -17.56 17.60
N ALA A 84 5.98 -17.79 16.59
CA ALA A 84 5.44 -19.12 16.29
C ALA A 84 6.53 -20.14 15.93
N LEU A 85 7.52 -19.74 15.11
CA LEU A 85 8.69 -20.58 14.80
C LEU A 85 9.50 -20.92 16.06
N THR A 86 9.67 -19.95 16.95
CA THR A 86 10.37 -20.15 18.23
C THR A 86 9.64 -21.17 19.10
N ASP A 87 8.32 -21.10 19.17
CA ASP A 87 7.51 -22.04 19.95
C ASP A 87 7.52 -23.45 19.33
N LEU A 88 7.49 -23.57 18.01
CA LEU A 88 7.68 -24.86 17.33
C LEU A 88 9.05 -25.48 17.64
N SER A 89 10.11 -24.67 17.70
CA SER A 89 11.46 -25.15 18.08
C SER A 89 11.50 -25.68 19.53
N LYS A 90 10.81 -25.01 20.46
CA LYS A 90 10.67 -25.48 21.85
C LYS A 90 9.91 -26.81 21.91
N VAL A 91 8.80 -26.93 21.17
CA VAL A 91 8.03 -28.18 21.11
C VAL A 91 8.89 -29.34 20.59
N ASN A 92 9.68 -29.10 19.53
CA ASN A 92 10.61 -30.12 19.02
C ASN A 92 11.67 -30.53 20.05
N SER A 93 12.18 -29.57 20.83
CA SER A 93 13.14 -29.83 21.90
C SER A 93 12.52 -30.70 23.02
N VAL A 94 11.26 -30.42 23.39
CA VAL A 94 10.52 -31.23 24.37
C VAL A 94 10.29 -32.65 23.85
N LEU A 95 9.86 -32.81 22.59
CA LEU A 95 9.69 -34.13 21.97
C LEU A 95 11.00 -34.93 21.93
N THR A 96 12.12 -34.27 21.64
CA THR A 96 13.45 -34.88 21.68
C THR A 96 13.81 -35.35 23.08
N ALA A 97 13.56 -34.52 24.10
CA ALA A 97 13.80 -34.86 25.50
C ALA A 97 12.94 -36.06 25.96
N ILE A 98 11.66 -36.11 25.58
CA ILE A 98 10.76 -37.25 25.86
C ILE A 98 11.29 -38.51 25.19
N THR A 99 11.71 -38.43 23.93
CA THR A 99 12.24 -39.59 23.19
C THR A 99 13.54 -40.10 23.84
N GLY A 100 14.42 -39.20 24.28
CA GLY A 100 15.63 -39.55 25.04
C GLY A 100 15.29 -40.23 26.37
N PHE A 101 14.30 -39.71 27.10
CA PHE A 101 13.83 -40.30 28.36
C PHE A 101 13.23 -41.70 28.16
N LEU A 102 12.39 -41.90 27.14
CA LEU A 102 11.87 -43.22 26.77
C LEU A 102 13.00 -44.19 26.40
N GLY A 103 14.04 -43.71 25.72
CA GLY A 103 15.24 -44.50 25.42
C GLY A 103 16.01 -44.94 26.67
N ILE A 104 16.02 -44.11 27.73
CA ILE A 104 16.61 -44.48 29.03
C ILE A 104 15.74 -45.52 29.73
N ILE A 105 14.42 -45.32 29.80
CA ILE A 105 13.49 -46.30 30.38
C ILE A 105 13.62 -47.65 29.66
N GLY A 106 13.63 -47.66 28.32
CA GLY A 106 13.79 -48.87 27.53
C GLY A 106 15.11 -49.62 27.79
N LYS A 107 16.16 -48.95 28.26
CA LYS A 107 17.42 -49.58 28.68
C LYS A 107 17.40 -50.10 30.12
N ILE A 108 16.58 -49.50 31.00
CA ILE A 108 16.49 -49.88 32.42
C ILE A 108 15.49 -51.02 32.64
N VAL A 109 14.37 -51.03 31.91
CA VAL A 109 13.31 -52.06 32.03
C VAL A 109 13.86 -53.51 31.92
N PRO A 110 14.77 -53.84 30.98
CA PRO A 110 15.35 -55.18 30.89
C PRO A 110 16.28 -55.56 32.06
N LEU A 111 16.79 -54.58 32.81
CA LEU A 111 17.66 -54.80 33.97
C LEU A 111 16.88 -55.03 35.27
N LEU A 112 15.61 -54.59 35.31
CA LEU A 112 14.72 -54.72 36.47
C LEU A 112 13.77 -55.91 36.39
N LEU A 113 13.54 -56.44 35.19
CA LEU A 113 12.79 -57.67 34.98
C LEU A 113 13.78 -58.83 34.76
N PRO A 114 14.03 -59.69 35.76
CA PRO A 114 14.83 -60.88 35.54
C PRO A 114 14.04 -61.81 34.61
N GLY A 115 14.64 -62.15 33.47
CA GLY A 115 14.31 -63.36 32.74
C GLY A 115 14.77 -64.59 33.52
#